data_AF-A0A521WFY7-F1
#
_entry.id   AF-A0A521WFY7-F1
#
_cell.length_a   1.000
_cell.length_b   1.000
_cell.length_c   1.000
_cell.angle_alpha   90.00
_cell.angle_beta   90.00
_cell.angle_gamma   90.00
#
_symmetry.space_group_name_H-M   'P 1'
#
loop_
_entity.id
_entity.type
_entity.pdbx_description
1 polymer ?
#
loop_
_entity_poly.entity_id
_entity_poly.type
_entity_poly.pdbx_seq_one_letter_code
_entity_poly.pdbx_strand_id
1 'polypeptide(L)'
;MSIMSFPRVMQAATGRVAGGIAVMKKQQSEIESLVHRLFAAVNAGDWAALGALAAADCASSGLPFIGPPALVAPFMELRGALPGLQLLIDDLQVHGDEATVRYHGAGVHEGFFGSIPPSGATVRLQGAEVLRVAGGLVRHRQPYLDRLLLVQQMTDPRQAAAAEQPVPGEIVTRFDPPVFLEGVLAAADGTVFVTPLHEGTVYRVWPDGRREPFFHVEAGHGPWNGAWCMVAAADGNGFYLNVNSADPAGHGVWHVDRSGHGRVHAVLPPHTIPNGIARTAAGELLVADSTGCVWRVRGLGQAEVWLRHDWLAARPWIGRFPGANGIQVWSDTAFVTTSDLGLIVAIPIAADGSAGPPRIFAENVGGDDFAIDADGTLYVTTHPFNQVIRIGQDGSRAVIAGPAQGVVGPTAAGLGRDAAGRRLLYVVTDGGMFTLPECEPVPTAAQTPALVRLRLD
;
A
#
# COMPACT_ATOMS: atom_id res chain seq x y z
N MET A 1 -60.14 42.08 52.48
CA MET A 1 -60.01 41.76 51.04
C MET A 1 -58.70 41.01 50.87
N SER A 2 -58.78 39.70 50.58
CA SER A 2 -57.64 38.78 50.58
C SER A 2 -56.70 39.00 49.40
N ILE A 3 -55.39 38.97 49.68
CA ILE A 3 -54.32 38.86 48.68
C ILE A 3 -54.22 37.37 48.28
N MET A 4 -54.53 37.07 47.03
CA MET A 4 -54.39 35.74 46.44
C MET A 4 -52.90 35.38 46.28
N SER A 5 -52.54 34.20 46.79
CA SER A 5 -51.22 33.59 46.71
C SER A 5 -50.99 32.97 45.34
N PHE A 6 -49.91 33.36 44.66
CA PHE A 6 -49.30 32.61 43.55
C PHE A 6 -47.81 32.39 43.87
N PRO A 7 -47.43 31.27 44.52
CA PRO A 7 -46.17 30.60 44.14
C PRO A 7 -46.15 29.11 44.51
N ARG A 8 -46.51 28.20 43.60
CA ARG A 8 -46.16 26.77 43.76
C ARG A 8 -45.82 26.09 42.43
N VAL A 9 -46.47 26.49 41.34
CA VAL A 9 -46.28 25.85 40.02
C VAL A 9 -44.94 26.22 39.38
N MET A 10 -44.47 27.47 39.51
CA MET A 10 -43.19 27.92 38.95
C MET A 10 -41.96 27.37 39.70
N GLN A 11 -42.04 27.19 41.02
CA GLN A 11 -40.99 26.58 41.85
C GLN A 11 -40.85 25.07 41.59
N ALA A 12 -41.97 24.37 41.37
CA ALA A 12 -41.95 22.95 41.03
C ALA A 12 -41.39 22.69 39.62
N ALA A 13 -41.70 23.57 38.64
CA ALA A 13 -41.17 23.49 37.29
C ALA A 13 -39.65 23.74 37.24
N THR A 14 -39.16 24.76 37.96
CA THR A 14 -37.72 25.06 38.08
C THR A 14 -36.95 23.96 38.83
N GLY A 15 -37.53 23.36 39.88
CA GLY A 15 -36.93 22.22 40.59
C GLY A 15 -36.84 20.94 39.75
N ARG A 16 -37.83 20.65 38.89
CA ARG A 16 -37.79 19.50 37.97
C ARG A 16 -36.75 19.68 36.86
N VAL A 17 -36.62 20.88 36.31
CA VAL A 17 -35.60 21.20 35.29
C VAL A 17 -34.19 21.14 35.90
N ALA A 18 -33.99 21.68 37.10
CA ALA A 18 -32.71 21.59 37.81
C ALA A 18 -32.33 20.14 38.16
N GLY A 19 -33.31 19.33 38.58
CA GLY A 19 -33.11 17.89 38.84
C GLY A 19 -32.73 17.10 37.57
N GLY A 20 -33.39 17.37 36.44
CA GLY A 20 -33.06 16.75 35.15
C GLY A 20 -31.64 17.10 34.67
N ILE A 21 -31.25 18.37 34.77
CA ILE A 21 -29.90 18.83 34.41
C ILE A 21 -28.83 18.18 35.31
N ALA A 22 -29.12 18.02 36.61
CA ALA A 22 -28.18 17.37 37.53
C ALA A 22 -27.99 15.87 37.22
N VAL A 23 -29.06 15.16 36.87
CA VAL A 23 -28.99 13.75 36.45
C VAL A 23 -28.20 13.61 35.15
N MET A 24 -28.44 14.46 34.16
CA MET A 24 -27.69 14.47 32.90
C MET A 24 -26.20 14.73 33.13
N LYS A 25 -25.84 15.73 33.95
CA LYS A 25 -24.44 16.03 34.28
C LYS A 25 -23.75 14.87 35.01
N LYS A 26 -24.47 14.20 35.91
CA LYS A 26 -23.95 13.03 36.63
C LYS A 26 -23.68 11.87 35.66
N GLN A 27 -24.64 11.54 34.81
CA GLN A 27 -24.49 10.50 33.79
C GLN A 27 -23.33 10.80 32.85
N GLN A 28 -23.22 12.05 32.39
CA GLN A 28 -22.09 12.50 31.57
C GLN A 28 -20.75 12.25 32.26
N SER A 29 -20.60 12.67 33.53
CA SER A 29 -19.35 12.46 34.29
C SER A 29 -19.03 10.98 34.52
N GLU A 30 -20.04 10.13 34.71
CA GLU A 30 -19.85 8.68 34.84
C GLU A 30 -19.35 8.05 33.53
N ILE A 31 -19.88 8.49 32.38
CA ILE A 31 -19.44 8.04 31.06
C ILE A 31 -18.02 8.55 30.77
N GLU A 32 -17.71 9.81 31.07
CA GLU A 32 -16.35 10.36 30.91
C GLU A 32 -15.33 9.55 31.72
N SER A 33 -15.64 9.25 32.98
CA SER A 33 -14.81 8.42 33.86
C SER A 33 -14.64 6.99 33.32
N LEU A 34 -15.68 6.40 32.71
CA LEU A 34 -15.59 5.11 32.04
C LEU A 34 -14.60 5.15 30.86
N VAL A 35 -14.67 6.17 30.02
CA VAL A 35 -13.75 6.33 28.88
C VAL A 35 -12.31 6.49 29.38
N HIS A 36 -12.05 7.31 30.39
CA HIS A 36 -10.70 7.43 30.96
C HIS A 36 -10.15 6.10 31.51
N ARG A 37 -10.99 5.31 32.18
CA ARG A 37 -10.58 3.97 32.66
C ARG A 37 -10.30 3.00 31.52
N LEU A 38 -11.05 3.08 30.41
CA LEU A 38 -10.82 2.28 29.21
C LEU A 38 -9.42 2.55 28.65
N PHE A 39 -9.07 3.82 28.39
CA PHE A 39 -7.76 4.18 27.84
C PHE A 39 -6.61 3.88 28.82
N ALA A 40 -6.83 4.09 30.13
CA ALA A 40 -5.85 3.71 31.15
C ALA A 40 -5.58 2.19 31.17
N ALA A 41 -6.62 1.36 31.06
CA ALA A 41 -6.49 -0.09 31.00
C ALA A 41 -5.75 -0.54 29.73
N VAL A 42 -6.04 0.07 28.57
CA VAL A 42 -5.32 -0.20 27.32
C VAL A 42 -3.83 0.15 27.45
N ASN A 43 -3.50 1.35 27.93
CA ASN A 43 -2.12 1.80 28.09
C ASN A 43 -1.34 0.97 29.12
N ALA A 44 -2.01 0.46 30.15
CA ALA A 44 -1.41 -0.46 31.13
C ALA A 44 -1.32 -1.91 30.63
N GLY A 45 -2.02 -2.26 29.55
CA GLY A 45 -2.21 -3.64 29.12
C GLY A 45 -3.02 -4.50 30.09
N ASP A 46 -3.89 -3.87 30.89
CA ASP A 46 -4.76 -4.54 31.85
C ASP A 46 -6.06 -4.99 31.18
N TRP A 47 -6.00 -6.14 30.52
CA TRP A 47 -7.12 -6.72 29.77
C TRP A 47 -8.28 -7.14 30.65
N ALA A 48 -8.02 -7.45 31.93
CA ALA A 48 -9.06 -7.79 32.90
C ALA A 48 -9.85 -6.54 33.30
N ALA A 49 -9.16 -5.44 33.60
CA ALA A 49 -9.80 -4.15 33.87
C ALA A 49 -10.57 -3.64 32.66
N LEU A 50 -10.00 -3.74 31.46
CA LEU A 50 -10.68 -3.36 30.22
C LEU A 50 -11.94 -4.20 29.99
N GLY A 51 -11.84 -5.53 30.14
CA GLY A 51 -12.97 -6.44 29.98
C GLY A 51 -14.10 -6.19 30.98
N ALA A 52 -13.79 -5.76 32.21
CA ALA A 52 -14.77 -5.41 33.23
C ALA A 52 -15.60 -4.14 32.90
N LEU A 53 -15.17 -3.35 31.90
CA LEU A 53 -15.92 -2.18 31.42
C LEU A 53 -16.97 -2.55 30.35
N ALA A 54 -16.96 -3.79 29.86
CA ALA A 54 -17.89 -4.26 28.83
C ALA A 54 -19.10 -4.99 29.43
N ALA A 55 -20.27 -4.77 28.85
CA ALA A 55 -21.47 -5.56 29.13
C ALA A 55 -21.31 -7.00 28.61
N ALA A 56 -22.06 -7.94 29.20
CA ALA A 56 -22.04 -9.35 28.79
C ALA A 56 -22.43 -9.55 27.31
N ASP A 57 -23.25 -8.65 26.76
CA ASP A 57 -23.69 -8.62 25.38
C ASP A 57 -23.01 -7.50 24.57
N CYS A 58 -21.87 -6.98 25.04
CA CYS A 58 -21.13 -5.94 24.31
C CYS A 58 -20.80 -6.39 22.89
N ALA A 59 -21.11 -5.57 21.89
CA ALA A 59 -20.77 -5.83 20.49
C ALA A 59 -19.82 -4.76 19.95
N SER A 60 -19.06 -5.09 18.89
CA SER A 60 -18.24 -4.12 18.16
C SER A 60 -18.58 -4.17 16.68
N SER A 61 -18.86 -3.02 16.09
CA SER A 61 -19.02 -2.91 14.63
C SER A 61 -17.81 -3.47 13.90
N GLY A 62 -18.05 -4.28 12.88
CA GLY A 62 -17.00 -4.90 12.06
C GLY A 62 -16.31 -6.12 12.67
N LEU A 63 -16.71 -6.58 13.86
CA LEU A 63 -16.16 -7.78 14.50
C LEU A 63 -17.26 -8.77 14.88
N PRO A 64 -17.01 -10.10 14.80
CA PRO A 64 -18.00 -11.12 15.17
C PRO A 64 -18.07 -11.38 16.68
N PHE A 65 -17.32 -10.62 17.50
CA PHE A 65 -17.20 -10.86 18.93
C PHE A 65 -18.39 -10.29 19.71
N ILE A 66 -18.81 -11.02 20.75
CA ILE A 66 -19.82 -10.61 21.73
C ILE A 66 -19.24 -10.70 23.14
N GLY A 67 -19.64 -9.77 24.01
CA GLY A 67 -19.15 -9.63 25.38
C GLY A 67 -17.80 -8.92 25.46
N PRO A 68 -17.04 -9.11 26.57
CA PRO A 68 -15.74 -8.47 26.76
C PRO A 68 -14.74 -8.58 25.59
N PRO A 69 -14.65 -9.70 24.83
CA PRO A 69 -13.76 -9.78 23.67
C PRO A 69 -14.02 -8.73 22.59
N ALA A 70 -15.26 -8.26 22.44
CA ALA A 70 -15.61 -7.20 21.48
C ALA A 70 -14.92 -5.87 21.78
N LEU A 71 -14.60 -5.63 23.05
CA LEU A 71 -13.86 -4.46 23.50
C LEU A 71 -12.35 -4.72 23.57
N VAL A 72 -11.93 -5.90 24.06
CA VAL A 72 -10.52 -6.18 24.40
C VAL A 72 -9.67 -6.54 23.18
N ALA A 73 -10.15 -7.43 22.29
CA ALA A 73 -9.31 -8.06 21.27
C ALA A 73 -8.61 -7.05 20.33
N PRO A 74 -9.25 -5.96 19.85
CA PRO A 74 -8.60 -5.01 18.95
C PRO A 74 -7.46 -4.23 19.60
N PHE A 75 -7.61 -3.85 20.88
CA PHE A 75 -6.54 -3.15 21.61
C PHE A 75 -5.40 -4.10 21.99
N MET A 76 -5.72 -5.38 22.22
CA MET A 76 -4.70 -6.42 22.45
C MET A 76 -3.87 -6.69 21.21
N GLU A 77 -4.48 -6.77 20.01
CA GLU A 77 -3.77 -6.85 18.73
C GLU A 77 -2.84 -5.64 18.56
N LEU A 78 -3.39 -4.43 18.74
CA LEU A 78 -2.64 -3.18 18.55
C LEU A 78 -1.45 -3.07 19.51
N ARG A 79 -1.62 -3.40 20.79
CA ARG A 79 -0.53 -3.39 21.78
C ARG A 79 0.44 -4.58 21.62
N GLY A 80 -0.01 -5.67 21.01
CA GLY A 80 0.86 -6.78 20.62
C GLY A 80 1.86 -6.34 19.55
N ALA A 81 1.40 -5.57 18.55
CA ALA A 81 2.26 -4.97 17.54
C ALA A 81 3.12 -3.81 18.08
N LEU A 82 2.57 -3.03 19.01
CA LEU A 82 3.19 -1.84 19.61
C LEU A 82 3.26 -1.99 21.15
N PRO A 83 4.20 -2.76 21.71
CA PRO A 83 4.26 -3.04 23.15
C PRO A 83 4.33 -1.79 24.03
N GLY A 84 5.05 -0.76 23.56
CA GLY A 84 5.22 0.55 24.20
C GLY A 84 4.14 1.59 23.87
N LEU A 85 3.04 1.21 23.22
CA LEU A 85 1.98 2.13 22.80
C LEU A 85 1.41 2.93 23.97
N GLN A 86 1.26 4.23 23.76
CA GLN A 86 0.48 5.12 24.62
C GLN A 86 -0.60 5.81 23.80
N LEU A 87 -1.86 5.63 24.18
CA LEU A 87 -3.01 6.33 23.63
C LEU A 87 -3.36 7.53 24.50
N LEU A 88 -3.42 8.70 23.88
CA LEU A 88 -3.75 9.98 24.50
C LEU A 88 -5.07 10.48 23.94
N ILE A 89 -6.00 10.86 24.81
CA ILE A 89 -7.30 11.42 24.43
C ILE A 89 -7.09 12.87 23.98
N ASP A 90 -7.52 13.16 22.74
CA ASP A 90 -7.53 14.51 22.17
C ASP A 90 -8.80 15.26 22.54
N ASP A 91 -9.94 14.57 22.40
CA ASP A 91 -11.26 15.12 22.60
C ASP A 91 -12.22 14.02 23.06
N LEU A 92 -13.12 14.37 23.96
CA LEU A 92 -14.14 13.48 24.49
C LEU A 92 -15.46 14.24 24.62
N GLN A 93 -16.46 13.78 23.87
CA GLN A 93 -17.79 14.35 23.86
C GLN A 93 -18.80 13.29 24.27
N VAL A 94 -19.68 13.64 25.20
CA VAL A 94 -20.75 12.75 25.67
C VAL A 94 -22.10 13.39 25.39
N HIS A 95 -22.98 12.62 24.75
CA HIS A 95 -24.36 13.01 24.47
C HIS A 95 -25.31 11.88 24.85
N GLY A 96 -26.06 12.07 25.93
CA GLY A 96 -26.98 11.04 26.44
C GLY A 96 -26.21 9.80 26.91
N ASP A 97 -26.43 8.68 26.24
CA ASP A 97 -25.79 7.38 26.50
C ASP A 97 -24.62 7.07 25.55
N GLU A 98 -24.22 8.02 24.70
CA GLU A 98 -23.16 7.86 23.71
C GLU A 98 -21.94 8.72 24.06
N ALA A 99 -20.74 8.16 23.89
CA ALA A 99 -19.48 8.87 23.99
C ALA A 99 -18.72 8.76 22.67
N THR A 100 -18.28 9.90 22.15
CA THR A 100 -17.31 9.98 21.04
C THR A 100 -15.98 10.42 21.62
N VAL A 101 -14.93 9.63 21.39
CA VAL A 101 -13.57 9.93 21.84
C VAL A 101 -12.61 9.89 20.67
N ARG A 102 -11.87 10.98 20.46
CA ARG A 102 -10.73 11.02 19.54
C ARG A 102 -9.45 10.86 20.32
N TYR A 103 -8.50 10.15 19.74
CA TYR A 103 -7.22 9.88 20.37
C TYR A 103 -6.10 9.76 19.33
N HIS A 104 -4.88 9.98 19.80
CA HIS A 104 -3.67 9.66 19.07
C HIS A 104 -2.74 8.82 19.92
N GLY A 105 -1.77 8.18 19.29
CA GLY A 105 -0.72 7.45 19.99
C GLY A 105 0.52 7.28 19.14
N ALA A 106 1.58 6.82 19.79
CA ALA A 106 2.79 6.40 19.10
C ALA A 106 3.42 5.19 19.81
N GLY A 107 4.16 4.39 19.05
CA GLY A 107 4.88 3.24 19.57
C GLY A 107 5.89 2.72 18.55
N VAL A 108 6.78 1.83 19.01
CA VAL A 108 7.70 1.10 18.13
C VAL A 108 7.04 -0.22 17.72
N HIS A 109 7.11 -0.56 16.43
CA HIS A 109 6.57 -1.80 15.86
C HIS A 109 7.50 -2.98 16.15
N GLU A 110 7.25 -3.66 17.26
CA GLU A 110 8.09 -4.73 17.81
C GLU A 110 7.42 -6.11 17.78
N GLY A 111 6.11 -6.17 17.56
CA GLY A 111 5.38 -7.42 17.37
C GLY A 111 4.67 -7.47 16.03
N PHE A 112 4.04 -8.61 15.74
CA PHE A 112 3.26 -8.76 14.51
C PHE A 112 1.97 -7.94 14.57
N PHE A 113 1.65 -7.25 13.48
CA PHE A 113 0.32 -6.69 13.24
C PHE A 113 -0.37 -7.48 12.12
N GLY A 114 -1.22 -8.44 12.49
CA GLY A 114 -1.72 -9.44 11.55
C GLY A 114 -0.56 -10.24 10.93
N SER A 115 -0.39 -10.14 9.61
CA SER A 115 0.71 -10.80 8.88
C SER A 115 1.97 -9.92 8.69
N ILE A 116 1.98 -8.69 9.22
CA ILE A 116 3.14 -7.80 9.08
C ILE A 116 4.18 -8.16 10.15
N PRO A 117 5.43 -8.47 9.76
CA PRO A 117 6.50 -8.72 10.73
C PRO A 117 6.92 -7.42 11.42
N PRO A 118 7.51 -7.51 12.63
CA PRO A 118 8.01 -6.34 13.34
C PRO A 118 9.09 -5.64 12.51
N SER A 119 8.95 -4.34 12.32
CA SER A 119 9.86 -3.54 11.50
C SER A 119 10.81 -2.65 12.29
N GLY A 120 10.63 -2.55 13.61
CA GLY A 120 11.33 -1.59 14.45
C GLY A 120 10.88 -0.14 14.20
N ALA A 121 9.83 0.03 13.39
CA ALA A 121 9.37 1.33 12.97
C ALA A 121 8.78 2.14 14.12
N THR A 122 9.09 3.43 14.23
CA THR A 122 8.26 4.33 15.04
C THR A 122 7.00 4.65 14.25
N VAL A 123 5.85 4.26 14.80
CA VAL A 123 4.54 4.42 14.18
C VAL A 123 3.69 5.35 15.00
N ARG A 124 3.01 6.28 14.33
CA ARG A 124 1.99 7.17 14.89
C ARG A 124 0.62 6.69 14.44
N LEU A 125 -0.36 6.76 15.33
CA LEU A 125 -1.73 6.41 14.99
C LEU A 125 -2.69 7.47 15.48
N GLN A 126 -3.80 7.59 14.77
CA GLN A 126 -4.95 8.39 15.16
C GLN A 126 -6.19 7.52 15.04
N GLY A 127 -7.12 7.71 15.97
CA GLY A 127 -8.38 6.99 15.95
C GLY A 127 -9.50 7.74 16.66
N ALA A 128 -10.69 7.19 16.51
CA ALA A 128 -11.86 7.55 17.28
C ALA A 128 -12.67 6.31 17.66
N GLU A 129 -13.31 6.35 18.82
CA GLU A 129 -14.33 5.39 19.21
C GLU A 129 -15.67 6.12 19.39
N VAL A 130 -16.75 5.51 18.90
CA VAL A 130 -18.11 5.84 19.32
C VAL A 130 -18.62 4.69 20.19
N LEU A 131 -18.91 4.99 21.46
CA LEU A 131 -19.30 4.02 22.48
C LEU A 131 -20.73 4.27 22.91
N ARG A 132 -21.59 3.24 22.87
CA ARG A 132 -22.89 3.26 23.57
C ARG A 132 -22.74 2.63 24.94
N VAL A 133 -23.16 3.34 25.98
CA VAL A 133 -23.01 2.98 27.38
C VAL A 133 -24.36 2.78 28.03
N ALA A 134 -24.61 1.62 28.64
CA ALA A 134 -25.81 1.39 29.44
C ALA A 134 -25.45 0.69 30.75
N GLY A 135 -26.04 1.14 31.86
CA GLY A 135 -25.75 0.58 33.18
C GLY A 135 -24.29 0.74 33.61
N GLY A 136 -23.61 1.79 33.13
CA GLY A 136 -22.19 2.03 33.42
C GLY A 136 -21.22 1.07 32.72
N LEU A 137 -21.66 0.38 31.66
CA LEU A 137 -20.87 -0.56 30.86
C LEU A 137 -21.00 -0.25 29.37
N VAL A 138 -19.94 -0.52 28.62
CA VAL A 138 -19.96 -0.46 27.15
C VAL A 138 -20.83 -1.58 26.62
N ARG A 139 -21.87 -1.24 25.87
CA ARG A 139 -22.76 -2.18 25.16
C ARG A 139 -22.44 -2.28 23.68
N HIS A 140 -21.98 -1.19 23.07
CA HIS A 140 -21.58 -1.19 21.67
C HIS A 140 -20.38 -0.30 21.45
N ARG A 141 -19.45 -0.78 20.62
CA ARG A 141 -18.27 -0.05 20.15
C ARG A 141 -18.35 0.11 18.64
N GLN A 142 -18.10 1.32 18.15
CA GLN A 142 -17.91 1.59 16.74
C GLN A 142 -16.54 2.27 16.55
N PRO A 143 -15.54 1.52 16.05
CA PRO A 143 -14.19 2.04 15.91
C PRO A 143 -13.94 2.72 14.57
N TYR A 144 -13.10 3.75 14.62
CA TYR A 144 -12.49 4.39 13.47
C TYR A 144 -10.98 4.49 13.73
N LEU A 145 -10.22 3.53 13.23
CA LEU A 145 -8.75 3.54 13.32
C LEU A 145 -8.21 3.66 11.89
N ASP A 146 -7.28 4.57 11.66
CA ASP A 146 -6.56 4.64 10.38
C ASP A 146 -5.56 3.48 10.25
N ARG A 147 -6.09 2.28 10.05
CA ARG A 147 -5.30 1.05 9.87
C ARG A 147 -4.41 1.13 8.63
N LEU A 148 -4.80 1.90 7.62
CA LEU A 148 -4.02 2.05 6.40
C LEU A 148 -2.73 2.81 6.67
N LEU A 149 -2.82 3.98 7.31
CA LEU A 149 -1.65 4.77 7.64
C LEU A 149 -0.72 4.05 8.62
N LEU A 150 -1.30 3.28 9.55
CA LEU A 150 -0.56 2.41 10.47
C LEU A 150 0.29 1.38 9.69
N VAL A 151 -0.36 0.64 8.80
CA VAL A 151 0.29 -0.35 7.92
C VAL A 151 1.40 0.27 7.08
N GLN A 152 1.13 1.43 6.49
CA GLN A 152 2.08 2.12 5.62
C GLN A 152 3.36 2.50 6.38
N GLN A 153 3.23 3.03 7.59
CA GLN A 153 4.39 3.32 8.43
C GLN A 153 5.15 2.06 8.85
N MET A 154 4.44 0.94 9.07
CA MET A 154 5.06 -0.34 9.43
C MET A 154 5.87 -0.95 8.29
N THR A 155 5.44 -0.77 7.03
CA THR A 155 6.11 -1.32 5.83
C THR A 155 7.03 -0.32 5.12
N ASP A 156 7.21 0.87 5.69
CA ASP A 156 8.07 1.91 5.16
C ASP A 156 9.54 1.47 5.15
N PRO A 157 10.18 1.36 3.97
CA PRO A 157 11.54 0.88 3.85
C PRO A 157 12.58 1.79 4.55
N ARG A 158 12.25 3.06 4.84
CA ARG A 158 13.13 3.99 5.58
C ARG A 158 13.43 3.51 7.00
N GLN A 159 12.48 2.80 7.62
CA GLN A 159 12.56 2.39 9.02
C GLN A 159 13.59 1.27 9.24
N ALA A 160 13.88 0.48 8.19
CA ALA A 160 14.87 -0.60 8.23
C ALA A 160 16.35 -0.13 8.14
N ALA A 161 16.59 1.20 8.22
CA ALA A 161 17.91 1.84 8.17
C ALA A 161 18.78 1.37 6.99
N ALA A 162 18.44 1.82 5.79
CA ALA A 162 19.32 1.79 4.63
C ALA A 162 20.31 2.96 4.69
N ALA A 163 21.56 2.75 4.27
CA ALA A 163 22.50 3.87 4.09
C ALA A 163 21.97 4.81 2.99
N GLU A 164 21.98 6.12 3.20
CA GLU A 164 21.71 7.09 2.14
C GLU A 164 22.93 7.14 1.20
N GLN A 165 22.73 6.74 -0.06
CA GLN A 165 23.75 6.77 -1.11
C GLN A 165 23.14 7.34 -2.40
N PRO A 166 22.70 8.61 -2.36
CA PRO A 166 22.01 9.22 -3.49
C PRO A 166 22.90 9.26 -4.71
N VAL A 167 22.34 8.89 -5.86
CA VAL A 167 23.02 8.96 -7.14
C VAL A 167 22.55 10.17 -7.96
N PRO A 168 23.34 10.63 -8.97
CA PRO A 168 22.90 11.71 -9.84
C PRO A 168 21.62 11.32 -10.60
N GLY A 169 20.62 12.20 -10.56
CA GLY A 169 19.33 12.03 -11.24
C GLY A 169 19.01 13.20 -12.16
N GLU A 170 18.33 12.88 -13.27
CA GLU A 170 17.88 13.85 -14.27
C GLU A 170 16.47 13.49 -14.73
N ILE A 171 15.58 14.49 -14.79
CA ILE A 171 14.26 14.32 -15.37
C ILE A 171 14.40 14.36 -16.90
N VAL A 172 14.10 13.24 -17.55
CA VAL A 172 14.14 13.11 -19.02
C VAL A 172 12.93 13.81 -19.63
N THR A 173 11.73 13.55 -19.11
CA THR A 173 10.49 14.19 -19.58
C THR A 173 9.42 14.16 -18.49
N ARG A 174 8.47 15.11 -18.56
CA ARG A 174 7.35 15.23 -17.60
C ARG A 174 6.00 15.02 -18.28
N PHE A 175 5.06 14.41 -17.57
CA PHE A 175 3.68 14.26 -18.00
C PHE A 175 2.78 15.15 -17.15
N ASP A 176 1.67 15.60 -17.73
CA ASP A 176 0.73 16.46 -17.03
C ASP A 176 -0.03 15.63 -15.99
N PRO A 177 -0.15 16.07 -14.73
CA PRO A 177 -1.01 15.40 -13.76
C PRO A 177 -2.47 15.37 -14.26
N PRO A 178 -3.23 14.29 -14.00
CA PRO A 178 -2.93 13.17 -13.11
C PRO A 178 -2.46 11.90 -13.84
N VAL A 179 -1.41 11.96 -14.66
CA VAL A 179 -0.86 10.76 -15.32
C VAL A 179 -0.22 9.79 -14.32
N PHE A 180 -0.66 8.53 -14.35
CA PHE A 180 -0.05 7.42 -13.62
C PHE A 180 0.82 6.60 -14.58
N LEU A 181 2.14 6.78 -14.53
CA LEU A 181 3.06 5.94 -15.29
C LEU A 181 3.30 4.61 -14.54
N GLU A 182 3.19 3.46 -15.22
CA GLU A 182 3.22 2.13 -14.60
C GLU A 182 4.24 1.17 -15.22
N GLY A 183 4.69 1.44 -16.44
CA GLY A 183 5.67 0.61 -17.12
C GLY A 183 6.82 1.43 -17.65
N VAL A 184 8.02 0.85 -17.59
CA VAL A 184 9.23 1.40 -18.20
C VAL A 184 10.05 0.27 -18.82
N LEU A 185 10.45 0.47 -20.08
CA LEU A 185 11.32 -0.47 -20.77
C LEU A 185 12.38 0.31 -21.55
N ALA A 186 13.64 0.18 -21.14
CA ALA A 186 14.76 0.76 -21.86
C ALA A 186 15.24 -0.18 -22.97
N ALA A 187 15.36 0.35 -24.19
CA ALA A 187 15.94 -0.33 -25.33
C ALA A 187 17.45 -0.09 -25.41
N ALA A 188 18.14 -0.96 -26.17
CA ALA A 188 19.59 -0.92 -26.30
C ALA A 188 20.14 0.34 -26.98
N ASP A 189 19.31 1.04 -27.77
CA ASP A 189 19.67 2.29 -28.46
C ASP A 189 19.45 3.55 -27.59
N GLY A 190 19.06 3.38 -26.32
CA GLY A 190 18.77 4.46 -25.39
C GLY A 190 17.34 5.00 -25.47
N THR A 191 16.52 4.49 -26.40
CA THR A 191 15.08 4.74 -26.42
C THR A 191 14.43 4.11 -25.19
N VAL A 192 13.43 4.78 -24.60
CA VAL A 192 12.66 4.25 -23.47
C VAL A 192 11.18 4.23 -23.83
N PHE A 193 10.51 3.11 -23.57
CA PHE A 193 9.06 3.01 -23.66
C PHE A 193 8.45 3.20 -22.28
N VAL A 194 7.37 3.96 -22.18
CA VAL A 194 6.65 4.20 -20.93
C VAL A 194 5.13 4.10 -21.13
N THR A 195 4.41 3.67 -20.10
CA THR A 195 2.95 3.50 -20.14
C THR A 195 2.24 4.35 -19.10
N PRO A 196 1.54 5.43 -19.52
CA PRO A 196 0.44 6.01 -18.76
C PRO A 196 -0.71 5.01 -18.67
N LEU A 197 -0.91 4.43 -17.49
CA LEU A 197 -1.82 3.31 -17.26
C LEU A 197 -3.23 3.61 -17.82
N HIS A 198 -3.89 4.69 -17.38
CA HIS A 198 -5.29 4.96 -17.73
C HIS A 198 -5.51 5.32 -19.19
N GLU A 199 -4.46 5.75 -19.91
CA GLU A 199 -4.58 6.13 -21.33
C GLU A 199 -4.48 4.95 -22.27
N GLY A 200 -3.99 3.79 -21.81
CA GLY A 200 -3.72 2.64 -22.68
C GLY A 200 -2.68 2.92 -23.77
N THR A 201 -1.92 4.03 -23.67
CA THR A 201 -0.93 4.45 -24.65
C THR A 201 0.47 4.07 -24.18
N VAL A 202 1.27 3.47 -25.06
CA VAL A 202 2.72 3.36 -24.86
C VAL A 202 3.38 4.53 -25.59
N TYR A 203 4.13 5.35 -24.86
CA TYR A 203 4.95 6.40 -25.44
C TYR A 203 6.37 5.90 -25.66
N ARG A 204 6.94 6.25 -26.81
CA ARG A 204 8.37 6.16 -27.07
C ARG A 204 9.04 7.48 -26.68
N VAL A 205 10.07 7.43 -25.86
CA VAL A 205 10.81 8.58 -25.32
C VAL A 205 12.29 8.47 -25.71
N TRP A 206 12.86 9.53 -26.24
CA TRP A 206 14.28 9.60 -26.60
C TRP A 206 15.12 10.18 -25.46
N PRO A 207 16.45 9.98 -25.48
CA PRO A 207 17.36 10.52 -24.46
C PRO A 207 17.32 12.04 -24.27
N ASP A 208 16.83 12.79 -25.27
CA ASP A 208 16.66 14.25 -25.25
C ASP A 208 15.31 14.71 -24.65
N GLY A 209 14.48 13.77 -24.21
CA GLY A 209 13.17 14.06 -23.61
C GLY A 209 12.02 14.20 -24.60
N ARG A 210 12.29 14.18 -25.92
CA ARG A 210 11.25 14.11 -26.95
C ARG A 210 10.45 12.82 -26.75
N ARG A 211 9.13 12.88 -26.95
CA ARG A 211 8.26 11.70 -26.88
C ARG A 211 7.19 11.71 -27.96
N GLU A 212 6.72 10.53 -28.34
CA GLU A 212 5.54 10.35 -29.20
C GLU A 212 4.77 9.07 -28.84
N PRO A 213 3.46 8.99 -29.15
CA PRO A 213 2.72 7.74 -29.06
C PRO A 213 3.31 6.68 -30.00
N PHE A 214 3.48 5.46 -29.49
CA PHE A 214 4.03 4.33 -30.26
C PHE A 214 3.01 3.21 -30.45
N PHE A 215 2.22 2.93 -29.41
CA PHE A 215 1.14 1.95 -29.44
C PHE A 215 -0.02 2.45 -28.59
N HIS A 216 -1.24 2.04 -28.91
CA HIS A 216 -2.43 2.34 -28.13
C HIS A 216 -3.36 1.13 -28.10
N VAL A 217 -3.93 0.86 -26.93
CA VAL A 217 -4.96 -0.16 -26.71
C VAL A 217 -6.17 0.44 -26.00
N GLU A 218 -7.34 0.20 -26.57
CA GLU A 218 -8.62 0.56 -25.96
C GLU A 218 -8.95 -0.46 -24.86
N ALA A 219 -8.59 -0.14 -23.61
CA ALA A 219 -8.81 -1.00 -22.46
C ALA A 219 -10.19 -0.80 -21.81
N GLY A 220 -11.00 0.14 -22.30
CA GLY A 220 -12.29 0.52 -21.73
C GLY A 220 -12.18 1.34 -20.43
N HIS A 221 -13.33 1.73 -19.89
CA HIS A 221 -13.40 2.60 -18.71
C HIS A 221 -13.45 1.81 -17.41
N GLY A 222 -12.42 1.95 -16.59
CA GLY A 222 -12.36 1.40 -15.24
C GLY A 222 -11.18 2.03 -14.48
N PRO A 223 -11.20 2.02 -13.14
CA PRO A 223 -10.16 2.66 -12.33
C PRO A 223 -8.75 2.07 -12.55
N TRP A 224 -8.68 0.87 -13.12
CA TRP A 224 -7.47 0.07 -13.30
C TRP A 224 -7.29 -0.40 -14.75
N ASN A 225 -8.14 0.06 -15.66
CA ASN A 225 -8.08 -0.37 -17.06
C ASN A 225 -6.97 0.38 -17.78
N GLY A 226 -6.16 -0.33 -18.55
CA GLY A 226 -4.97 0.28 -19.13
C GLY A 226 -3.90 -0.66 -19.64
N ALA A 227 -2.80 -0.05 -20.09
CA ALA A 227 -1.53 -0.71 -20.40
C ALA A 227 -0.56 -0.54 -19.21
N TRP A 228 -0.02 -1.64 -18.70
CA TRP A 228 0.75 -1.69 -17.45
C TRP A 228 2.22 -1.99 -17.73
N CYS A 229 2.86 -2.86 -16.95
CA CYS A 229 4.27 -3.23 -17.04
C CYS A 229 4.61 -3.92 -18.38
N MET A 230 5.90 -3.89 -18.72
CA MET A 230 6.42 -4.38 -20.00
C MET A 230 7.72 -5.18 -19.83
N VAL A 231 7.96 -6.14 -20.74
CA VAL A 231 9.23 -6.86 -20.83
C VAL A 231 9.65 -7.05 -22.28
N ALA A 232 10.94 -6.91 -22.58
CA ALA A 232 11.47 -7.09 -23.93
C ALA A 232 11.32 -8.55 -24.43
N ALA A 233 11.05 -8.69 -25.73
CA ALA A 233 11.10 -9.99 -26.40
C ALA A 233 12.55 -10.48 -26.58
N ALA A 234 12.74 -11.81 -26.59
CA ALA A 234 14.05 -12.48 -26.68
C ALA A 234 14.84 -12.11 -27.94
N ASP A 235 14.12 -12.08 -29.05
CA ASP A 235 14.61 -11.82 -30.41
C ASP A 235 14.73 -10.31 -30.68
N GLY A 236 14.40 -9.49 -29.68
CA GLY A 236 14.31 -8.06 -29.76
C GLY A 236 13.20 -7.57 -30.69
N ASN A 237 12.27 -8.40 -31.15
CA ASN A 237 11.26 -8.04 -32.16
C ASN A 237 10.06 -7.26 -31.57
N GLY A 238 10.27 -6.57 -30.45
CA GLY A 238 9.23 -5.85 -29.74
C GLY A 238 9.29 -6.10 -28.24
N PHE A 239 8.13 -6.00 -27.60
CA PHE A 239 7.97 -6.24 -26.18
C PHE A 239 6.59 -6.83 -25.88
N TYR A 240 6.50 -7.47 -24.73
CA TYR A 240 5.23 -7.88 -24.13
C TYR A 240 4.80 -6.84 -23.11
N LEU A 241 3.49 -6.67 -22.95
CA LEU A 241 2.91 -5.84 -21.91
C LEU A 241 1.64 -6.45 -21.35
N ASN A 242 1.34 -6.14 -20.09
CA ASN A 242 0.06 -6.48 -19.50
C ASN A 242 -0.98 -5.41 -19.84
N VAL A 243 -2.18 -5.85 -20.21
CA VAL A 243 -3.34 -5.01 -20.48
C VAL A 243 -4.48 -5.46 -19.60
N ASN A 244 -4.91 -4.58 -18.70
CA ASN A 244 -6.13 -4.77 -17.94
C ASN A 244 -7.29 -4.18 -18.73
N SER A 245 -8.03 -5.03 -19.46
CA SER A 245 -9.13 -4.60 -20.33
C SER A 245 -10.50 -4.93 -19.73
N ALA A 246 -11.48 -4.05 -19.97
CA ALA A 246 -12.90 -4.33 -19.74
C ALA A 246 -13.45 -5.39 -20.72
N ASP A 247 -12.83 -5.52 -21.90
CA ASP A 247 -13.14 -6.61 -22.82
C ASP A 247 -12.34 -7.86 -22.42
N PRO A 248 -13.01 -8.96 -22.01
CA PRO A 248 -12.34 -10.22 -21.70
C PRO A 248 -11.41 -10.73 -22.81
N ALA A 249 -11.70 -10.45 -24.08
CA ALA A 249 -10.85 -10.89 -25.19
C ALA A 249 -9.51 -10.14 -25.27
N GLY A 250 -9.46 -8.92 -24.74
CA GLY A 250 -8.26 -8.08 -24.67
C GLY A 250 -7.57 -8.08 -23.31
N HIS A 251 -8.10 -8.79 -22.30
CA HIS A 251 -7.55 -8.81 -20.95
C HIS A 251 -6.41 -9.83 -20.84
N GLY A 252 -5.19 -9.38 -20.54
CA GLY A 252 -4.02 -10.25 -20.37
C GLY A 252 -2.75 -9.72 -21.02
N VAL A 253 -1.96 -10.61 -21.61
CA VAL A 253 -0.65 -10.29 -22.19
C VAL A 253 -0.80 -9.94 -23.66
N TRP A 254 -0.24 -8.80 -24.05
CA TRP A 254 -0.12 -8.35 -25.45
C TRP A 254 1.33 -8.40 -25.90
N HIS A 255 1.54 -8.58 -27.20
CA HIS A 255 2.84 -8.40 -27.86
C HIS A 255 2.75 -7.23 -28.83
N VAL A 256 3.64 -6.25 -28.69
CA VAL A 256 3.77 -5.09 -29.57
C VAL A 256 5.06 -5.23 -30.35
N ASP A 257 4.98 -5.23 -31.67
CA ASP A 257 6.15 -5.36 -32.53
C ASP A 257 6.92 -4.03 -32.70
N ARG A 258 8.08 -4.08 -33.39
CA ARG A 258 8.93 -2.91 -33.64
C ARG A 258 8.25 -1.79 -34.45
N SER A 259 7.15 -2.07 -35.13
CA SER A 259 6.38 -1.09 -35.90
C SER A 259 5.22 -0.48 -35.11
N GLY A 260 5.02 -0.88 -33.85
CA GLY A 260 3.94 -0.39 -33.00
C GLY A 260 2.61 -1.14 -33.18
N HIS A 261 2.60 -2.28 -33.89
CA HIS A 261 1.40 -3.10 -34.00
C HIS A 261 1.29 -4.08 -32.82
N GLY A 262 0.20 -3.98 -32.06
CA GLY A 262 -0.11 -4.86 -30.94
C GLY A 262 -1.05 -6.00 -31.31
N ARG A 263 -0.86 -7.16 -30.67
CA ARG A 263 -1.80 -8.28 -30.70
C ARG A 263 -1.85 -8.96 -29.34
N VAL A 264 -3.01 -9.53 -28.99
CA VAL A 264 -3.14 -10.39 -27.81
C VAL A 264 -2.21 -11.60 -27.97
N HIS A 265 -1.35 -11.81 -26.97
CA HIS A 265 -0.46 -12.96 -26.89
C HIS A 265 -1.07 -14.06 -26.03
N ALA A 266 -1.66 -13.70 -24.89
CA ALA A 266 -2.40 -14.62 -24.02
C ALA A 266 -3.51 -13.89 -23.28
N VAL A 267 -4.67 -14.53 -23.18
CA VAL A 267 -5.81 -14.02 -22.42
C VAL A 267 -5.71 -14.55 -20.98
N LEU A 268 -5.95 -13.67 -20.00
CA LEU A 268 -6.09 -14.01 -18.60
C LEU A 268 -7.55 -13.94 -18.16
N PRO A 269 -7.96 -14.65 -17.09
CA PRO A 269 -9.32 -14.55 -16.59
C PRO A 269 -9.71 -13.10 -16.21
N PRO A 270 -10.93 -12.62 -16.50
CA PRO A 270 -11.29 -11.20 -16.30
C PRO A 270 -11.24 -10.66 -14.86
N HIS A 271 -11.11 -11.55 -13.87
CA HIS A 271 -11.00 -11.17 -12.46
C HIS A 271 -9.56 -10.95 -12.01
N THR A 272 -8.57 -11.25 -12.87
CA THR A 272 -7.16 -11.03 -12.56
C THR A 272 -6.80 -9.55 -12.65
N ILE A 273 -5.72 -9.17 -11.96
CA ILE A 273 -5.13 -7.84 -12.10
C ILE A 273 -3.67 -8.06 -12.50
N PRO A 274 -3.40 -8.29 -13.80
CA PRO A 274 -2.05 -8.56 -14.27
C PRO A 274 -1.19 -7.30 -14.16
N ASN A 275 -0.07 -7.42 -13.46
CA ASN A 275 0.72 -6.28 -13.02
C ASN A 275 2.14 -6.33 -13.61
N GLY A 276 3.16 -6.75 -12.86
CA GLY A 276 4.50 -7.00 -13.37
C GLY A 276 4.54 -8.16 -14.38
N ILE A 277 5.49 -8.11 -15.31
CA ILE A 277 5.76 -9.19 -16.27
C ILE A 277 7.27 -9.39 -16.43
N ALA A 278 7.71 -10.65 -16.36
CA ALA A 278 9.09 -11.05 -16.55
C ALA A 278 9.19 -12.15 -17.59
N ARG A 279 10.39 -12.31 -18.16
CA ARG A 279 10.70 -13.38 -19.11
C ARG A 279 11.76 -14.31 -18.52
N THR A 280 11.51 -15.63 -18.59
CA THR A 280 12.48 -16.65 -18.17
C THR A 280 13.55 -16.87 -19.24
N ALA A 281 14.67 -17.51 -18.87
CA ALA A 281 15.71 -17.89 -19.83
C ALA A 281 15.17 -18.82 -20.96
N ALA A 282 14.19 -19.67 -20.63
CA ALA A 282 13.51 -20.55 -21.57
C ALA A 282 12.54 -19.80 -22.52
N GLY A 283 12.30 -18.50 -22.29
CA GLY A 283 11.44 -17.65 -23.11
C GLY A 283 9.97 -17.62 -22.71
N GLU A 284 9.63 -18.22 -21.57
CA GLU A 284 8.29 -18.15 -20.99
C GLU A 284 8.08 -16.79 -20.32
N LEU A 285 6.83 -16.34 -20.24
CA LEU A 285 6.48 -15.13 -19.49
C LEU A 285 5.91 -15.52 -18.14
N LEU A 286 6.34 -14.84 -17.10
CA LEU A 286 5.74 -14.89 -15.77
C LEU A 286 5.04 -13.56 -15.52
N VAL A 287 3.76 -13.62 -15.14
CA VAL A 287 2.92 -12.45 -14.90
C VAL A 287 2.49 -12.47 -13.45
N ALA A 288 2.89 -11.46 -12.69
CA ALA A 288 2.39 -11.25 -11.34
C ALA A 288 0.94 -10.77 -11.42
N ASP A 289 0.06 -11.42 -10.67
CA ASP A 289 -1.35 -11.05 -10.56
C ASP A 289 -1.60 -10.56 -9.14
N SER A 290 -1.97 -9.30 -9.02
CA SER A 290 -2.17 -8.62 -7.75
C SER A 290 -3.27 -9.22 -6.88
N THR A 291 -4.04 -10.17 -7.39
CA THR A 291 -4.98 -11.01 -6.62
C THR A 291 -4.33 -12.15 -5.84
N GLY A 292 -3.03 -12.40 -6.00
CA GLY A 292 -2.26 -13.29 -5.13
C GLY A 292 -1.64 -14.53 -5.78
N CYS A 293 -1.31 -14.46 -7.07
CA CYS A 293 -0.58 -15.54 -7.74
C CYS A 293 0.36 -14.99 -8.82
N VAL A 294 1.16 -15.90 -9.37
CA VAL A 294 1.91 -15.67 -10.61
C VAL A 294 1.36 -16.63 -11.66
N TRP A 295 1.14 -16.10 -12.86
CA TRP A 295 0.76 -16.86 -14.05
C TRP A 295 1.99 -17.15 -14.90
N ARG A 296 2.03 -18.32 -15.56
CA ARG A 296 3.02 -18.67 -16.58
C ARG A 296 2.35 -18.70 -17.94
N VAL A 297 3.02 -18.12 -18.93
CA VAL A 297 2.63 -18.14 -20.35
C VAL A 297 3.76 -18.77 -21.16
N ARG A 298 3.54 -19.97 -21.69
CA ARG A 298 4.54 -20.72 -22.49
C ARG A 298 4.46 -20.45 -24.00
N GLY A 299 3.36 -19.84 -24.46
CA GLY A 299 3.11 -19.56 -25.86
C GLY A 299 1.73 -18.94 -26.08
N LEU A 300 1.31 -18.80 -27.35
CA LEU A 300 0.05 -18.15 -27.70
C LEU A 300 -1.16 -18.82 -27.00
N GLY A 301 -1.87 -18.04 -26.19
CA GLY A 301 -3.11 -18.45 -25.52
C GLY A 301 -2.97 -19.43 -24.35
N GLN A 302 -1.75 -19.80 -23.94
CA GLN A 302 -1.52 -20.78 -22.87
C GLN A 302 -1.08 -20.10 -21.58
N ALA A 303 -2.05 -19.54 -20.82
CA ALA A 303 -1.81 -19.02 -19.48
C ALA A 303 -2.31 -20.00 -18.42
N GLU A 304 -1.46 -20.31 -17.44
CA GLU A 304 -1.79 -21.17 -16.30
C GLU A 304 -1.22 -20.60 -15.00
N VAL A 305 -1.80 -20.95 -13.86
CA VAL A 305 -1.26 -20.54 -12.56
C VAL A 305 0.08 -21.25 -12.35
N TRP A 306 1.15 -20.47 -12.23
CA TRP A 306 2.50 -20.95 -11.94
C TRP A 306 2.70 -21.24 -10.46
N LEU A 307 2.30 -20.28 -9.62
CA LEU A 307 2.32 -20.39 -8.17
C LEU A 307 1.23 -19.52 -7.56
N ARG A 308 0.50 -20.07 -6.59
CA ARG A 308 -0.35 -19.32 -5.66
C ARG A 308 0.21 -19.53 -4.26
N HIS A 309 0.37 -18.45 -3.50
CA HIS A 309 0.95 -18.51 -2.16
C HIS A 309 0.46 -17.33 -1.31
N ASP A 310 0.32 -17.54 0.00
CA ASP A 310 -0.18 -16.50 0.91
C ASP A 310 0.72 -15.26 0.94
N TRP A 311 2.04 -15.44 0.79
CA TRP A 311 2.99 -14.34 0.66
C TRP A 311 2.87 -13.53 -0.63
N LEU A 312 2.06 -13.96 -1.58
CA LEU A 312 1.76 -13.21 -2.80
C LEU A 312 0.41 -12.49 -2.69
N ALA A 313 -0.43 -12.83 -1.72
CA ALA A 313 -1.76 -12.26 -1.59
C ALA A 313 -1.73 -10.90 -0.87
N ALA A 314 -2.61 -9.99 -1.28
CA ALA A 314 -2.92 -8.81 -0.48
C ALA A 314 -3.73 -9.22 0.77
N ARG A 315 -3.58 -8.47 1.87
CA ARG A 315 -4.36 -8.71 3.10
C ARG A 315 -5.83 -8.43 2.85
N PRO A 316 -6.73 -9.35 3.23
CA PRO A 316 -8.16 -9.11 3.16
C PRO A 316 -8.57 -7.88 3.99
N TRP A 317 -9.53 -7.09 3.48
CA TRP A 317 -10.24 -6.01 4.18
C TRP A 317 -9.46 -4.74 4.51
N ILE A 318 -8.14 -4.81 4.70
CA ILE A 318 -7.27 -3.66 4.98
C ILE A 318 -6.24 -3.39 3.88
N GLY A 319 -6.03 -4.35 2.97
CA GLY A 319 -5.09 -4.18 1.87
C GLY A 319 -5.61 -3.18 0.85
N ARG A 320 -4.93 -2.04 0.75
CA ARG A 320 -5.15 -1.03 -0.30
C ARG A 320 -4.13 -1.13 -1.43
N PHE A 321 -3.05 -1.86 -1.18
CA PHE A 321 -1.96 -2.06 -2.13
C PHE A 321 -2.04 -3.44 -2.78
N PRO A 322 -1.41 -3.62 -3.95
CA PRO A 322 -1.31 -4.90 -4.63
C PRO A 322 -0.76 -6.02 -3.74
N GLY A 323 -1.21 -7.26 -4.00
CA GLY A 323 -0.49 -8.46 -3.61
C GLY A 323 0.78 -8.57 -4.46
N ALA A 324 0.93 -9.64 -5.23
CA ALA A 324 2.00 -9.76 -6.22
C ALA A 324 1.96 -8.55 -7.18
N ASN A 325 3.09 -7.85 -7.29
CA ASN A 325 3.17 -6.60 -8.04
C ASN A 325 4.23 -6.70 -9.13
N GLY A 326 5.41 -6.12 -8.93
CA GLY A 326 6.56 -6.31 -9.79
C GLY A 326 7.06 -7.76 -9.78
N ILE A 327 7.55 -8.22 -10.92
CA ILE A 327 8.25 -9.50 -11.05
C ILE A 327 9.41 -9.34 -12.00
N GLN A 328 10.58 -9.85 -11.60
CA GLN A 328 11.78 -9.91 -12.43
C GLN A 328 12.47 -11.25 -12.26
N VAL A 329 13.17 -11.72 -13.29
CA VAL A 329 13.94 -12.98 -13.24
C VAL A 329 15.42 -12.66 -13.29
N TRP A 330 16.18 -13.25 -12.36
CA TRP A 330 17.64 -13.24 -12.38
C TRP A 330 18.15 -14.64 -12.09
N SER A 331 19.03 -15.14 -12.97
CA SER A 331 19.42 -16.55 -12.99
C SER A 331 18.17 -17.45 -13.03
N ASP A 332 18.12 -18.52 -12.24
CA ASP A 332 17.00 -19.46 -12.14
C ASP A 332 16.07 -19.10 -10.98
N THR A 333 15.78 -17.80 -10.78
CA THR A 333 14.92 -17.32 -9.69
C THR A 333 14.07 -16.15 -10.15
N ALA A 334 12.76 -16.26 -9.91
CA ALA A 334 11.83 -15.14 -10.01
C ALA A 334 11.77 -14.43 -8.66
N PHE A 335 11.92 -13.11 -8.68
CA PHE A 335 11.70 -12.24 -7.54
C PHE A 335 10.37 -11.53 -7.75
N VAL A 336 9.55 -11.44 -6.70
CA VAL A 336 8.22 -10.82 -6.75
C VAL A 336 8.09 -9.87 -5.57
N THR A 337 7.77 -8.60 -5.84
CA THR A 337 7.37 -7.67 -4.78
C THR A 337 5.92 -7.97 -4.38
N THR A 338 5.65 -7.90 -3.08
CA THR A 338 4.29 -7.95 -2.54
C THR A 338 4.06 -6.67 -1.76
N SER A 339 3.51 -5.66 -2.45
CA SER A 339 3.42 -4.29 -1.96
C SER A 339 2.71 -4.20 -0.62
N ASP A 340 1.59 -4.92 -0.51
CA ASP A 340 0.75 -4.90 0.67
C ASP A 340 1.42 -5.54 1.90
N LEU A 341 2.08 -6.68 1.72
CA LEU A 341 2.80 -7.35 2.81
C LEU A 341 4.19 -6.75 3.09
N GLY A 342 4.67 -5.86 2.23
CA GLY A 342 6.01 -5.29 2.35
C GLY A 342 7.11 -6.33 2.17
N LEU A 343 6.92 -7.29 1.26
CA LEU A 343 7.84 -8.42 1.03
C LEU A 343 8.45 -8.37 -0.37
N ILE A 344 9.66 -8.93 -0.49
CA ILE A 344 10.18 -9.45 -1.74
C ILE A 344 10.31 -10.96 -1.58
N VAL A 345 9.59 -11.71 -2.41
CA VAL A 345 9.58 -13.17 -2.41
C VAL A 345 10.49 -13.67 -3.53
N ALA A 346 11.43 -14.56 -3.21
CA ALA A 346 12.25 -15.27 -4.19
C ALA A 346 11.69 -16.68 -4.41
N ILE A 347 11.46 -17.03 -5.67
CA ILE A 347 10.85 -18.29 -6.11
C ILE A 347 11.83 -18.95 -7.09
N PRO A 348 12.49 -20.06 -6.69
CA PRO A 348 13.34 -20.81 -7.61
C PRO A 348 12.55 -21.28 -8.83
N ILE A 349 13.15 -21.22 -10.01
CA ILE A 349 12.59 -21.75 -11.26
C ILE A 349 13.29 -23.08 -11.51
N ALA A 350 12.56 -24.19 -11.43
CA ALA A 350 13.10 -25.51 -11.71
C ALA A 350 13.44 -25.66 -13.21
N ALA A 351 14.25 -26.67 -13.54
CA ALA A 351 14.68 -26.92 -14.92
C ALA A 351 13.53 -27.18 -15.92
N ASP A 352 12.37 -27.64 -15.44
CA ASP A 352 11.14 -27.83 -16.23
C ASP A 352 10.24 -26.57 -16.29
N GLY A 353 10.71 -25.47 -15.71
CA GLY A 353 10.02 -24.20 -15.58
C GLY A 353 8.98 -24.15 -14.45
N SER A 354 8.86 -25.17 -13.59
CA SER A 354 7.96 -25.16 -12.44
C SER A 354 8.49 -24.28 -11.29
N ALA A 355 7.58 -23.79 -10.43
CA ALA A 355 7.94 -23.02 -9.25
C ALA A 355 8.48 -23.95 -8.15
N GLY A 356 9.67 -23.66 -7.65
CA GLY A 356 10.19 -24.22 -6.41
C GLY A 356 9.54 -23.59 -5.17
N PRO A 357 9.90 -24.06 -3.96
CA PRO A 357 9.38 -23.50 -2.72
C PRO A 357 9.78 -22.02 -2.57
N PRO A 358 8.84 -21.10 -2.35
CA PRO A 358 9.14 -19.68 -2.17
C PRO A 358 9.90 -19.45 -0.86
N ARG A 359 10.74 -18.42 -0.83
CA ARG A 359 11.37 -17.88 0.38
C ARG A 359 11.25 -16.36 0.40
N ILE A 360 11.19 -15.79 1.60
CA ILE A 360 11.30 -14.34 1.75
C ILE A 360 12.76 -13.94 1.47
N PHE A 361 12.96 -13.05 0.49
CA PHE A 361 14.26 -12.47 0.17
C PHE A 361 14.50 -11.19 0.98
N ALA A 362 13.47 -10.34 1.11
CA ALA A 362 13.52 -9.13 1.91
C ALA A 362 12.15 -8.85 2.56
N GLU A 363 12.18 -8.36 3.79
CA GLU A 363 11.02 -7.85 4.53
C GLU A 363 11.10 -6.34 4.69
N ASN A 364 9.99 -5.70 5.07
CA ASN A 364 9.89 -4.25 5.28
C ASN A 364 10.27 -3.47 4.01
N VAL A 365 9.72 -3.91 2.88
CA VAL A 365 9.86 -3.27 1.56
C VAL A 365 8.49 -3.18 0.93
N GLY A 366 7.77 -2.08 1.14
CA GLY A 366 6.54 -1.75 0.39
C GLY A 366 6.87 -1.32 -1.04
N GLY A 367 7.49 -2.22 -1.81
CA GLY A 367 7.95 -1.99 -3.17
C GLY A 367 6.83 -2.13 -4.20
N ASP A 368 6.95 -1.38 -5.28
CA ASP A 368 6.09 -1.46 -6.46
C ASP A 368 6.73 -2.40 -7.49
N ASP A 369 7.15 -1.96 -8.69
CA ASP A 369 8.02 -2.73 -9.57
C ASP A 369 9.52 -2.44 -9.33
N PHE A 370 10.40 -3.15 -10.03
CA PHE A 370 11.84 -3.06 -9.80
C PHE A 370 12.64 -3.55 -11.00
N ALA A 371 13.94 -3.24 -11.00
CA ALA A 371 14.90 -3.81 -11.94
C ALA A 371 15.94 -4.67 -11.19
N ILE A 372 16.44 -5.72 -11.84
CA ILE A 372 17.58 -6.52 -11.34
C ILE A 372 18.77 -6.35 -12.27
N ASP A 373 19.92 -5.99 -11.71
CA ASP A 373 21.17 -5.89 -12.46
C ASP A 373 21.85 -7.24 -12.69
N ALA A 374 22.88 -7.25 -13.52
CA ALA A 374 23.61 -8.46 -13.89
C ALA A 374 24.23 -9.18 -12.69
N ASP A 375 24.60 -8.44 -11.64
CA ASP A 375 25.13 -8.97 -10.37
C ASP A 375 24.05 -9.43 -9.37
N GLY A 376 22.77 -9.31 -9.72
CA GLY A 376 21.65 -9.68 -8.86
C GLY A 376 21.21 -8.56 -7.92
N THR A 377 21.78 -7.35 -8.01
CA THR A 377 21.32 -6.20 -7.23
C THR A 377 19.93 -5.77 -7.67
N LEU A 378 18.99 -5.64 -6.72
CA LEU A 378 17.64 -5.13 -6.96
C LEU A 378 17.59 -3.61 -6.78
N TYR A 379 16.91 -2.92 -7.70
CA TYR A 379 16.56 -1.51 -7.59
C TYR A 379 15.04 -1.37 -7.54
N VAL A 380 14.51 -1.21 -6.34
CA VAL A 380 13.08 -1.30 -6.04
C VAL A 380 12.49 0.09 -5.91
N THR A 381 11.45 0.38 -6.69
CA THR A 381 10.66 1.60 -6.49
C THR A 381 9.72 1.41 -5.31
N THR A 382 9.49 2.47 -4.54
CA THR A 382 8.75 2.37 -3.27
C THR A 382 7.47 3.21 -3.28
N HIS A 383 6.96 3.56 -4.46
CA HIS A 383 5.70 4.26 -4.70
C HIS A 383 5.31 5.30 -3.64
N PRO A 384 4.46 5.03 -2.64
CA PRO A 384 4.00 6.06 -1.70
C PRO A 384 5.12 6.62 -0.80
N PHE A 385 6.24 5.90 -0.68
CA PHE A 385 7.40 6.28 0.13
C PHE A 385 8.41 7.17 -0.61
N ASN A 386 8.19 7.45 -1.91
CA ASN A 386 8.98 8.40 -2.72
C ASN A 386 10.47 8.08 -2.80
N GLN A 387 10.84 6.81 -2.90
CA GLN A 387 12.24 6.39 -2.94
C GLN A 387 12.50 5.30 -3.98
N VAL A 388 13.77 5.18 -4.35
CA VAL A 388 14.33 3.97 -4.95
C VAL A 388 15.35 3.41 -3.98
N ILE A 389 15.18 2.13 -3.63
CA ILE A 389 16.10 1.41 -2.75
C ILE A 389 16.91 0.39 -3.54
N ARG A 390 18.20 0.34 -3.28
CA ARG A 390 19.11 -0.70 -3.76
C ARG A 390 19.20 -1.80 -2.71
N ILE A 391 19.00 -3.06 -3.11
CA ILE A 391 19.12 -4.23 -2.24
C ILE A 391 20.12 -5.21 -2.85
N GLY A 392 21.21 -5.49 -2.13
CA GLY A 392 22.21 -6.48 -2.51
C GLY A 392 21.77 -7.90 -2.18
N GLN A 393 22.40 -8.89 -2.83
CA GLN A 393 22.17 -10.31 -2.54
C GLN A 393 22.60 -10.72 -1.12
N ASP A 394 23.47 -9.92 -0.48
CA ASP A 394 23.88 -10.06 0.92
C ASP A 394 22.89 -9.43 1.92
N GLY A 395 21.81 -8.83 1.44
CA GLY A 395 20.80 -8.14 2.25
C GLY A 395 21.13 -6.68 2.56
N SER A 396 22.26 -6.15 2.07
CA SER A 396 22.61 -4.73 2.22
C SER A 396 21.58 -3.83 1.53
N ARG A 397 21.24 -2.69 2.15
CA ARG A 397 20.23 -1.76 1.65
C ARG A 397 20.77 -0.33 1.61
N ALA A 398 20.49 0.38 0.52
CA ALA A 398 20.77 1.81 0.40
C ALA A 398 19.63 2.55 -0.30
N VAL A 399 19.23 3.71 0.20
CA VAL A 399 18.37 4.63 -0.56
C VAL A 399 19.26 5.33 -1.59
N ILE A 400 18.91 5.21 -2.86
CA ILE A 400 19.74 5.76 -3.96
C ILE A 400 19.08 6.94 -4.68
N ALA A 401 17.78 7.14 -4.50
CA ALA A 401 17.07 8.29 -5.04
C ALA A 401 15.78 8.56 -4.27
N GLY A 402 15.36 9.82 -4.27
CA GLY A 402 14.09 10.31 -3.75
C GLY A 402 13.69 11.64 -4.40
N PRO A 403 12.89 12.49 -3.74
CA PRO A 403 12.36 13.72 -4.34
C PRO A 403 13.45 14.66 -4.89
N ALA A 404 14.63 14.69 -4.26
CA ALA A 404 15.77 15.50 -4.71
C ALA A 404 16.29 15.11 -6.11
N GLN A 405 16.11 13.85 -6.53
CA GLN A 405 16.45 13.33 -7.86
C GLN A 405 15.26 13.41 -8.84
N GLY A 406 14.12 13.96 -8.43
CA GLY A 406 12.88 13.97 -9.20
C GLY A 406 12.02 12.71 -9.02
N VAL A 407 12.38 11.84 -8.08
CA VAL A 407 11.67 10.59 -7.78
C VAL A 407 10.58 10.85 -6.75
N VAL A 408 9.35 11.09 -7.22
CA VAL A 408 8.16 11.32 -6.39
C VAL A 408 7.04 10.40 -6.89
N GLY A 409 6.63 9.43 -6.06
CA GLY A 409 5.73 8.36 -6.46
C GLY A 409 6.31 7.41 -7.50
N PRO A 410 7.51 6.82 -7.31
CA PRO A 410 8.10 5.93 -8.31
C PRO A 410 7.39 4.57 -8.36
N THR A 411 7.09 4.10 -9.55
CA THR A 411 6.17 2.96 -9.75
C THR A 411 6.88 1.80 -10.43
N ALA A 412 7.67 2.06 -11.47
CA ALA A 412 8.50 1.04 -12.11
C ALA A 412 9.91 1.52 -12.44
N ALA A 413 10.83 0.56 -12.55
CA ALA A 413 12.22 0.82 -12.90
C ALA A 413 12.73 -0.13 -14.00
N GLY A 414 13.60 0.37 -14.87
CA GLY A 414 14.19 -0.38 -15.97
C GLY A 414 15.66 -0.02 -16.16
N LEU A 415 16.52 -1.03 -16.35
CA LEU A 415 17.94 -0.81 -16.58
C LEU A 415 18.23 -0.50 -18.05
N GLY A 416 19.12 0.44 -18.28
CA GLY A 416 19.61 0.79 -19.60
C GLY A 416 21.07 1.24 -19.57
N ARG A 417 21.55 1.71 -20.72
CA ARG A 417 22.89 2.28 -20.87
C ARG A 417 22.84 3.55 -21.68
N ASP A 418 23.74 4.48 -21.40
CA ASP A 418 23.94 5.63 -22.28
C ASP A 418 24.86 5.30 -23.47
N ALA A 419 25.08 6.29 -24.35
CA ALA A 419 25.95 6.14 -25.50
C ALA A 419 27.42 5.83 -25.14
N ALA A 420 27.85 6.11 -23.91
CA ALA A 420 29.17 5.77 -23.38
C ALA A 420 29.20 4.41 -22.67
N GLY A 421 28.08 3.67 -22.64
CA GLY A 421 27.95 2.37 -22.00
C GLY A 421 27.76 2.43 -20.48
N ARG A 422 27.63 3.62 -19.89
CA ARG A 422 27.43 3.79 -18.44
C ARG A 422 26.06 3.26 -18.04
N ARG A 423 25.99 2.64 -16.84
CA ARG A 423 24.77 2.04 -16.30
C ARG A 423 23.78 3.13 -15.92
N LEU A 424 22.55 2.99 -16.40
CA LEU A 424 21.44 3.87 -16.09
C LEU A 424 20.30 3.07 -15.48
N LEU A 425 19.61 3.68 -14.52
CA LEU A 425 18.31 3.23 -14.06
C LEU A 425 17.26 4.27 -14.48
N TYR A 426 16.32 3.85 -15.31
CA TYR A 426 15.16 4.65 -15.67
C TYR A 426 14.04 4.35 -14.68
N VAL A 427 13.41 5.39 -14.16
CA VAL A 427 12.34 5.29 -13.16
C VAL A 427 11.18 6.12 -13.65
N VAL A 428 9.99 5.51 -13.72
CA VAL A 428 8.76 6.24 -13.99
C VAL A 428 8.04 6.56 -12.69
N THR A 429 7.32 7.69 -12.69
CA THR A 429 6.64 8.19 -11.50
C THR A 429 5.23 8.67 -11.77
N ASP A 430 4.36 8.62 -10.75
CA ASP A 430 2.98 9.14 -10.78
C ASP A 430 2.84 10.57 -10.21
N GLY A 431 3.96 11.20 -9.86
CA GLY A 431 3.97 12.55 -9.28
C GLY A 431 3.51 12.61 -7.82
N GLY A 432 3.47 11.49 -7.11
CA GLY A 432 3.07 11.43 -5.70
C GLY A 432 1.57 11.36 -5.49
N MET A 433 0.83 10.81 -6.46
CA MET A 433 -0.63 10.66 -6.38
C MET A 433 -1.08 9.89 -5.12
N PHE A 434 -0.21 9.00 -4.62
CA PHE A 434 -0.43 8.25 -3.38
C PHE A 434 0.62 8.53 -2.30
N THR A 435 1.36 9.64 -2.38
CA THR A 435 2.34 10.02 -1.34
C THR A 435 1.66 10.13 0.02
N LEU A 436 2.30 9.57 1.04
CA LEU A 436 1.77 9.59 2.40
C LEU A 436 1.88 10.99 3.04
N PRO A 437 0.86 11.44 3.80
CA PRO A 437 0.86 12.75 4.46
C PRO A 437 1.99 12.94 5.48
N GLU A 438 2.56 11.84 6.00
CA GLU A 438 3.60 11.85 7.03
C GLU A 438 5.03 11.83 6.46
N CYS A 439 5.20 11.68 5.14
CA CYS A 439 6.46 12.00 4.49
C CYS A 439 6.65 13.54 4.51
N GLU A 440 7.90 14.03 4.58
CA GLU A 440 8.15 15.47 4.43
C GLU A 440 7.35 16.00 3.23
N PRO A 441 6.60 17.10 3.39
CA PRO A 441 5.70 17.57 2.35
C PRO A 441 6.49 17.84 1.08
N VAL A 442 6.24 17.00 0.06
CA VAL A 442 6.85 17.17 -1.25
C VAL A 442 6.21 18.42 -1.87
N PRO A 443 7.00 19.44 -2.27
CA PRO A 443 6.43 20.64 -2.88
C PRO A 443 5.59 20.28 -4.09
N THR A 444 4.44 20.93 -4.28
CA THR A 444 3.53 20.67 -5.41
C THR A 444 4.23 20.77 -6.77
N ALA A 445 5.23 21.64 -6.91
CA ALA A 445 6.04 21.75 -8.13
C ALA A 445 6.92 20.51 -8.43
N ALA A 446 7.19 19.68 -7.43
CA ALA A 446 7.89 18.40 -7.57
C ALA A 446 6.91 17.22 -7.75
N GLN A 447 5.62 17.41 -7.46
CA GLN A 447 4.54 16.44 -7.64
C GLN A 447 4.06 16.39 -9.10
N THR A 448 4.98 16.06 -10.02
CA THR A 448 4.66 15.96 -11.45
C THR A 448 5.20 14.64 -11.98
N PRO A 449 4.35 13.79 -12.58
CA PRO A 449 4.75 12.52 -13.17
C PRO A 449 5.92 12.70 -14.14
N ALA A 450 6.89 11.80 -14.09
CA ALA A 450 8.11 11.94 -14.86
C ALA A 450 8.73 10.60 -15.24
N LEU A 451 9.49 10.62 -16.34
CA LEU A 451 10.57 9.67 -16.56
C LEU A 451 11.86 10.28 -16.01
N VAL A 452 12.44 9.63 -15.03
CA VAL A 452 13.71 10.02 -14.39
C VAL A 452 14.80 9.05 -14.83
N ARG A 453 16.00 9.57 -15.10
CA ARG A 453 17.21 8.80 -15.37
C ARG A 453 18.18 9.00 -14.21
N LEU A 454 18.56 7.89 -13.56
CA LEU A 454 19.55 7.82 -12.49
C LEU A 454 20.84 7.18 -13.02
N ARG A 455 21.99 7.72 -12.62
CA ARG A 455 23.30 7.19 -12.98
C ARG A 455 23.83 6.28 -11.88
N LEU A 456 24.12 5.01 -12.20
CA LEU A 456 24.51 4.00 -11.19
C LEU A 456 26.03 3.87 -11.00
N ASP A 457 26.83 4.68 -11.72
CA ASP A 457 28.29 4.58 -11.79
C ASP A 457 29.05 5.35 -10.71
#